data_AF-A0A8B7VUC9-F1
#
_entry.id   AF-A0A8B7VUC9-F1
#
_cell.length_a   1.000
_cell.length_b   1.000
_cell.length_c   1.000
_cell.angle_alpha   90.00
_cell.angle_beta   90.00
_cell.angle_gamma   90.00
#
_symmetry.space_group_name_H-M   'P 1'
#
loop_
_entity.id
_entity.type
_entity.pdbx_description
1 polymer ?
#
loop_
_entity_poly.entity_id
_entity_poly.type
_entity_poly.pdbx_seq_one_letter_code
_entity_poly.pdbx_strand_id
1 'polypeptide(L)'
;MERGKMAEAESLETAAEHERILREIESTDTACIGPTLRSVYDGEEHGRFMEKLETRIRNHDREIEKMCNFHYQGFVDSITELLKVRGEAQKLKVGLNVLVQKANKFTPATRLLVQRFVPFPAVDPKAECATLVLQKNKRIQTSESHTDLDKAWASQAPCPLWLRN
;
A
#
# COMPACT_ATOMS: atom_id res chain seq x y z
N MET A 1 20.93 -20.33 52.73
CA MET A 1 20.99 -20.60 51.27
C MET A 1 19.60 -20.61 50.62
N GLU A 2 18.49 -20.77 51.37
CA GLU A 2 17.12 -20.76 50.80
C GLU A 2 16.56 -19.37 50.45
N ARG A 3 16.90 -18.30 51.20
CA ARG A 3 16.37 -16.95 50.93
C ARG A 3 16.79 -16.35 49.57
N GLY A 4 17.95 -16.75 49.04
CA GLY A 4 18.39 -16.31 47.70
C GLY A 4 17.62 -16.99 46.56
N LYS A 5 17.20 -18.26 46.75
CA LYS A 5 16.46 -19.02 45.74
C LYS A 5 15.02 -18.52 45.56
N MET A 6 14.39 -18.01 46.62
CA MET A 6 13.02 -17.49 46.53
C MET A 6 12.94 -16.15 45.80
N ALA A 7 13.89 -15.24 46.05
CA ALA A 7 13.96 -13.95 45.36
C ALA A 7 14.27 -14.10 43.85
N GLU A 8 15.10 -15.08 43.48
CA GLU A 8 15.40 -15.38 42.08
C GLU A 8 14.18 -15.96 41.35
N ALA A 9 13.42 -16.85 41.99
CA ALA A 9 12.17 -17.39 41.44
C ALA A 9 11.08 -16.31 41.25
N GLU A 10 10.93 -15.39 42.21
CA GLU A 10 9.99 -14.27 42.14
C GLU A 10 10.34 -13.28 41.00
N SER A 11 11.64 -13.05 40.77
CA SER A 11 12.12 -12.24 39.64
C SER A 11 11.87 -12.87 38.26
N LEU A 12 11.87 -14.20 38.19
CA LEU A 12 11.60 -14.96 36.96
C LEU A 12 10.11 -14.97 36.62
N GLU A 13 9.25 -15.06 37.64
CA GLU A 13 7.80 -15.05 37.50
C GLU A 13 7.28 -13.67 37.05
N THR A 14 7.80 -12.59 37.63
CA THR A 14 7.52 -11.20 37.19
C THR A 14 8.00 -10.94 35.76
N ALA A 15 9.18 -11.45 35.37
CA ALA A 15 9.67 -11.31 34.00
C ALA A 15 8.80 -12.04 32.96
N ALA A 16 8.25 -13.21 33.32
CA ALA A 16 7.33 -13.98 32.49
C ALA A 16 5.97 -13.28 32.33
N GLU A 17 5.45 -12.68 33.41
CA GLU A 17 4.23 -11.89 33.36
C GLU A 17 4.40 -10.65 32.46
N HIS A 18 5.54 -9.96 32.53
CA HIS A 18 5.84 -8.86 31.62
C HIS A 18 5.84 -9.29 30.14
N GLU A 19 6.35 -10.48 29.81
CA GLU A 19 6.24 -11.01 28.43
C GLU A 19 4.80 -11.28 28.02
N ARG A 20 3.98 -11.83 28.94
CA ARG A 20 2.58 -12.11 28.68
C ARG A 20 1.81 -10.82 28.36
N ILE A 21 2.03 -9.76 29.14
CA ILE A 21 1.39 -8.46 28.95
C ILE A 21 1.84 -7.82 27.63
N LEU A 22 3.13 -7.90 27.28
CA LEU A 22 3.62 -7.40 25.99
C LEU A 22 2.94 -8.11 24.80
N ARG A 23 2.71 -9.43 24.89
CA ARG A 23 1.97 -10.17 23.85
C ARG A 23 0.49 -9.78 23.78
N GLU A 24 -0.11 -9.45 24.92
CA GLU A 24 -1.49 -8.97 24.97
C GLU A 24 -1.61 -7.59 24.29
N ILE A 25 -0.64 -6.70 24.52
CA ILE A 25 -0.55 -5.38 23.85
C ILE A 25 -0.31 -5.53 22.34
N GLU A 26 0.49 -6.52 21.93
CA GLU A 26 0.74 -6.84 20.51
C GLU A 26 -0.47 -7.52 19.84
N SER A 27 -1.46 -7.97 20.61
CA SER A 27 -2.65 -8.61 20.08
C SER A 27 -3.63 -7.59 19.49
N THR A 28 -4.46 -8.04 18.56
CA THR A 28 -5.51 -7.20 17.96
C THR A 28 -6.71 -7.00 18.88
N ASP A 29 -6.80 -7.77 19.97
CA ASP A 29 -7.88 -7.67 20.95
C ASP A 29 -7.52 -6.65 22.04
N THR A 30 -8.13 -5.47 21.94
CA THR A 30 -7.86 -4.35 22.85
C THR A 30 -8.75 -4.34 24.09
N ALA A 31 -9.71 -5.27 24.21
CA ALA A 31 -10.77 -5.21 25.22
C ALA A 31 -10.26 -5.37 26.66
N CYS A 32 -9.14 -6.07 26.86
CA CYS A 32 -8.57 -6.36 28.18
C CYS A 32 -7.30 -5.56 28.52
N ILE A 33 -6.76 -4.78 27.58
CA ILE A 33 -5.52 -4.00 27.79
C ILE A 33 -5.69 -2.98 28.92
N GLY A 34 -6.86 -2.32 29.01
CA GLY A 34 -7.12 -1.29 30.01
C GLY A 34 -6.99 -1.78 31.47
N PRO A 35 -7.70 -2.85 31.87
CA PRO A 35 -7.51 -3.50 33.17
C PRO A 35 -6.08 -3.99 33.41
N THR A 36 -5.46 -4.64 32.42
CA THR A 36 -4.09 -5.17 32.53
C THR A 36 -3.06 -4.06 32.78
N LEU A 37 -3.14 -2.94 32.04
CA LEU A 37 -2.25 -1.81 32.24
C LEU A 37 -2.44 -1.13 33.60
N ARG A 38 -3.67 -1.04 34.11
CA ARG A 38 -3.93 -0.47 35.44
C ARG A 38 -3.25 -1.30 36.53
N SER A 39 -3.35 -2.63 36.45
CA SER A 39 -2.66 -3.54 37.37
C SER A 39 -1.13 -3.40 37.32
N VAL A 40 -0.56 -3.13 36.14
CA VAL A 40 0.89 -2.88 36.00
C VAL A 40 1.27 -1.56 36.67
N TYR A 41 0.57 -0.48 36.35
CA TYR A 41 0.87 0.85 36.88
C TYR A 41 0.71 0.95 38.39
N ASP A 42 -0.27 0.24 38.95
CA ASP A 42 -0.50 0.18 40.40
C ASP A 42 0.55 -0.72 41.12
N GLY A 43 1.37 -1.46 40.38
CA GLY A 43 2.43 -2.32 40.91
C GLY A 43 3.77 -1.61 41.14
N GLU A 44 4.58 -2.13 42.05
CA GLU A 44 5.90 -1.56 42.39
C GLU A 44 6.95 -1.71 41.25
N GLU A 45 6.77 -2.69 40.35
CA GLU A 45 7.72 -3.04 39.29
C GLU A 45 7.41 -2.38 37.92
N HIS A 46 6.46 -1.45 37.86
CA HIS A 46 6.04 -0.80 36.60
C HIS A 46 7.21 -0.15 35.84
N GLY A 47 8.21 0.39 36.54
CA GLY A 47 9.42 0.95 35.92
C GLY A 47 10.20 -0.06 35.08
N ARG A 48 10.32 -1.30 35.55
CA ARG A 48 10.97 -2.40 34.80
C ARG A 48 10.14 -2.85 33.62
N PHE A 49 8.81 -2.87 33.76
CA PHE A 49 7.93 -3.14 32.65
C PHE A 49 8.08 -2.07 31.55
N MET A 50 8.13 -0.79 31.91
CA MET A 50 8.30 0.32 30.96
C MET A 50 9.64 0.24 30.21
N GLU A 51 10.73 -0.10 30.88
CA GLU A 51 12.03 -0.31 30.22
C GLU A 51 11.99 -1.47 29.21
N LYS A 52 11.27 -2.54 29.56
CA LYS A 52 11.07 -3.70 28.69
C LYS A 52 10.20 -3.37 27.48
N LEU A 53 9.14 -2.59 27.68
CA LEU A 53 8.28 -2.07 26.62
C LEU A 53 9.07 -1.18 25.65
N GLU A 54 9.87 -0.25 26.17
CA GLU A 54 10.74 0.62 25.37
C GLU A 54 11.73 -0.20 24.52
N THR A 55 12.26 -1.29 25.08
CA THR A 55 13.13 -2.22 24.34
C THR A 55 12.36 -2.97 23.24
N ARG A 56 11.11 -3.35 23.50
CA ARG A 56 10.24 -4.00 22.51
C ARG A 56 9.90 -3.06 21.35
N ILE A 57 9.56 -1.81 21.63
CA ILE A 57 9.30 -0.77 20.63
C ILE A 57 10.52 -0.58 19.73
N ARG A 58 11.71 -0.38 20.32
CA ARG A 58 12.95 -0.21 19.54
C ARG A 58 13.30 -1.43 18.68
N ASN A 59 12.98 -2.63 19.14
CA ASN A 59 13.17 -3.83 18.32
C ASN A 59 12.22 -3.87 17.13
N HIS A 60 10.94 -3.53 17.33
CA HIS A 60 9.96 -3.40 16.25
C HIS A 60 10.36 -2.34 15.24
N ASP A 61 10.83 -1.17 15.67
CA ASP A 61 11.32 -0.11 14.77
C ASP A 61 12.45 -0.62 13.86
N ARG A 62 13.38 -1.41 14.41
CA ARG A 62 14.47 -2.02 13.65
C ARG A 62 13.98 -3.06 12.64
N GLU A 63 12.96 -3.83 12.99
CA GLU A 63 12.37 -4.82 12.08
C GLU A 63 11.59 -4.14 10.95
N ILE A 64 10.84 -3.09 11.26
CA ILE A 64 10.17 -2.23 10.28
C ILE A 64 11.20 -1.64 9.32
N GLU A 65 12.28 -1.04 9.84
CA GLU A 65 13.35 -0.46 9.02
C GLU A 65 13.99 -1.51 8.09
N LYS A 66 14.28 -2.71 8.60
CA LYS A 66 14.80 -3.82 7.77
C LYS A 66 13.82 -4.25 6.69
N MET A 67 12.54 -4.36 7.00
CA MET A 67 11.50 -4.73 6.04
C MET A 67 11.37 -3.67 4.94
N CYS A 68 11.32 -2.40 5.31
CA CYS A 68 11.33 -1.27 4.37
C CYS A 68 12.59 -1.28 3.51
N ASN A 69 13.75 -1.51 4.12
CA ASN A 69 15.03 -1.57 3.41
C ASN A 69 15.16 -2.79 2.49
N PHE A 70 14.51 -3.91 2.81
CA PHE A 70 14.50 -5.08 1.91
C PHE A 70 13.64 -4.82 0.67
N HIS A 71 12.53 -4.11 0.83
CA HIS A 71 11.56 -3.89 -0.25
C HIS A 71 11.72 -2.57 -1.01
N TYR A 72 12.58 -1.63 -0.58
CA TYR A 72 12.73 -0.34 -1.27
C TYR A 72 13.14 -0.52 -2.74
N GLN A 73 14.00 -1.50 -3.03
CA GLN A 73 14.50 -1.70 -4.39
C GLN A 73 13.39 -2.16 -5.33
N GLY A 74 12.54 -3.10 -4.89
CA GLY A 74 11.39 -3.54 -5.68
C GLY A 74 10.38 -2.41 -5.95
N PHE A 75 10.22 -1.49 -5.00
CA PHE A 75 9.45 -0.26 -5.22
C PHE A 75 10.09 0.65 -6.26
N VAL A 76 11.40 0.93 -6.14
CA VAL A 76 12.16 1.76 -7.09
C VAL A 76 12.11 1.17 -8.50
N ASP A 77 12.28 -0.13 -8.62
CA ASP A 77 12.22 -0.86 -9.90
C ASP A 77 10.82 -0.74 -10.51
N SER A 78 9.76 -0.94 -9.71
CA SER A 78 8.37 -0.83 -10.16
C SER A 78 8.04 0.58 -10.68
N ILE A 79 8.50 1.63 -9.99
CA ILE A 79 8.34 3.01 -10.45
C ILE A 79 9.13 3.25 -11.74
N THR A 80 10.36 2.74 -11.82
CA THR A 80 11.21 2.89 -13.01
C THR A 80 10.58 2.22 -14.24
N GLU A 81 10.06 1.01 -14.10
CA GLU A 81 9.34 0.32 -15.18
C GLU A 81 8.08 1.06 -15.61
N LEU A 82 7.30 1.60 -14.66
CA LEU A 82 6.13 2.41 -14.97
C LEU A 82 6.50 3.67 -15.79
N LEU A 83 7.61 4.33 -15.45
CA LEU A 83 8.10 5.50 -16.17
C LEU A 83 8.52 5.18 -17.61
N LYS A 84 9.12 3.99 -17.83
CA LYS A 84 9.45 3.50 -19.19
C LYS A 84 8.20 3.31 -20.03
N VAL A 85 7.20 2.59 -19.51
CA VAL A 85 5.91 2.36 -20.18
C VAL A 85 5.22 3.68 -20.53
N ARG A 86 5.26 4.66 -19.61
CA ARG A 86 4.73 6.00 -19.87
C ARG A 86 5.43 6.68 -21.06
N GLY A 87 6.75 6.57 -21.16
CA GLY A 87 7.53 7.12 -22.28
C GLY A 87 7.18 6.46 -23.62
N GLU A 88 7.05 5.14 -23.63
CA GLU A 88 6.66 4.37 -24.83
C GLU A 88 5.23 4.72 -25.28
N ALA A 89 4.29 4.82 -24.35
CA ALA A 89 2.91 5.22 -24.64
C ALA A 89 2.85 6.63 -25.26
N GLN A 90 3.68 7.58 -24.81
CA GLN A 90 3.77 8.90 -25.43
C GLN A 90 4.30 8.84 -26.86
N LYS A 91 5.35 8.04 -27.13
CA LYS A 91 5.87 7.84 -28.49
C LYS A 91 4.78 7.27 -29.41
N LEU A 92 4.06 6.26 -28.94
CA LEU A 92 2.96 5.64 -29.69
C LEU A 92 1.84 6.65 -29.99
N LYS A 93 1.43 7.44 -29.00
CA LYS A 93 0.43 8.51 -29.17
C LYS A 93 0.84 9.52 -30.24
N VAL A 94 2.10 9.97 -30.23
CA VAL A 94 2.62 10.88 -31.24
C VAL A 94 2.60 10.23 -32.62
N GLY A 95 3.06 8.99 -32.73
CA GLY A 95 3.02 8.23 -33.99
C GLY A 95 1.59 8.08 -34.55
N LEU A 96 0.63 7.71 -33.70
CA LEU A 96 -0.77 7.59 -34.08
C LEU A 96 -1.35 8.93 -34.54
N ASN A 97 -1.06 10.02 -33.83
CA ASN A 97 -1.51 11.36 -34.24
C ASN A 97 -1.00 11.74 -35.63
N VAL A 98 0.26 11.43 -35.96
CA VAL A 98 0.81 11.65 -37.30
C VAL A 98 0.07 10.83 -38.35
N LEU A 99 -0.23 9.56 -38.07
CA LEU A 99 -0.98 8.69 -38.99
C LEU A 99 -2.41 9.18 -39.19
N VAL A 100 -3.10 9.60 -38.13
CA VAL A 100 -4.45 10.18 -38.19
C VAL A 100 -4.45 11.46 -39.05
N GLN A 101 -3.46 12.34 -38.83
CA GLN A 101 -3.31 13.56 -39.65
C GLN A 101 -3.08 13.23 -41.14
N LYS A 102 -2.31 12.19 -41.45
CA LYS A 102 -2.12 11.73 -42.84
C LYS A 102 -3.39 11.13 -43.42
N ALA A 103 -4.10 10.30 -42.66
CA ALA A 103 -5.37 9.70 -43.09
C ALA A 103 -6.45 10.76 -43.36
N ASN A 104 -6.46 11.85 -42.58
CA ASN A 104 -7.34 12.99 -42.78
C ASN A 104 -7.07 13.76 -44.09
N LYS A 105 -5.90 13.59 -44.71
CA LYS A 105 -5.58 14.17 -46.02
C LYS A 105 -5.97 13.28 -47.20
N PHE A 106 -6.39 12.03 -46.96
CA PHE A 106 -6.87 11.15 -48.02
C PHE A 106 -8.22 11.61 -48.58
N THR A 107 -8.39 11.48 -49.89
CA THR A 107 -9.66 11.78 -50.57
C THR A 107 -10.76 10.81 -50.14
N PRO A 108 -12.05 11.20 -50.21
CA PRO A 108 -13.17 10.34 -49.85
C PRO A 108 -13.17 8.99 -50.58
N ALA A 109 -12.79 8.98 -51.86
CA ALA A 109 -12.67 7.76 -52.66
C ALA A 109 -11.56 6.83 -52.15
N THR A 110 -10.39 7.37 -51.78
CA THR A 110 -9.29 6.59 -51.20
C THR A 110 -9.66 6.00 -49.83
N ARG A 111 -10.37 6.77 -48.98
CA ARG A 111 -10.82 6.26 -47.67
C ARG A 111 -11.80 5.09 -47.81
N LEU A 112 -12.73 5.17 -48.76
CA LEU A 112 -13.68 4.10 -49.10
C LEU A 112 -12.97 2.83 -49.59
N LEU A 113 -11.92 2.98 -50.40
CA LEU A 113 -11.12 1.84 -50.85
C LEU A 113 -10.33 1.20 -49.70
N VAL A 114 -9.69 2.00 -48.83
CA VAL A 114 -8.94 1.49 -47.67
C VAL A 114 -9.85 0.77 -46.67
N GLN A 115 -11.06 1.27 -46.41
CA GLN A 115 -12.04 0.59 -45.55
C GLN A 115 -12.43 -0.81 -46.05
N ARG A 116 -12.35 -1.08 -47.36
CA ARG A 116 -12.62 -2.41 -47.93
C ARG A 116 -11.49 -3.42 -47.68
N PHE A 117 -10.29 -2.95 -47.32
CA PHE A 117 -9.13 -3.78 -47.02
C PHE A 117 -8.84 -3.94 -45.53
N VAL A 118 -9.50 -3.16 -44.66
CA VAL A 118 -9.49 -3.43 -43.21
C VAL A 118 -10.45 -4.59 -42.97
N PRO A 119 -9.98 -5.79 -42.63
CA PRO A 119 -10.88 -6.88 -42.28
C PRO A 119 -11.73 -6.41 -41.10
N PHE A 120 -13.05 -6.48 -41.26
CA PHE A 120 -14.01 -6.17 -40.21
C PHE A 120 -13.91 -7.27 -39.15
N PRO A 121 -13.23 -7.01 -38.02
CA PRO A 121 -13.91 -7.18 -36.73
C PRO A 121 -13.58 -6.03 -35.75
N ALA A 122 -14.51 -5.75 -34.83
CA ALA A 122 -14.30 -4.98 -33.61
C ALA A 122 -13.94 -3.48 -33.74
N VAL A 123 -14.95 -2.65 -34.04
CA VAL A 123 -15.02 -1.31 -33.45
C VAL A 123 -16.30 -1.25 -32.64
N ASP A 124 -16.29 -1.87 -31.46
CA ASP A 124 -17.32 -1.66 -30.45
C ASP A 124 -17.18 -0.23 -29.91
N PRO A 125 -18.19 0.65 -30.01
CA PRO A 125 -18.15 1.99 -29.45
C PRO A 125 -18.16 2.03 -27.90
N LYS A 126 -18.19 0.86 -27.23
CA LYS A 126 -18.32 0.71 -25.78
C LYS A 126 -17.11 0.06 -25.10
N ALA A 127 -15.90 0.40 -25.53
CA ALA A 127 -14.70 0.12 -24.73
C ALA A 127 -14.61 1.11 -23.54
N GLU A 128 -15.56 1.06 -22.60
CA GLU A 128 -15.55 1.83 -21.34
C GLU A 128 -14.25 1.61 -20.53
N CYS A 129 -13.59 0.47 -20.71
CA CYS A 129 -12.36 0.12 -20.00
C CYS A 129 -11.14 0.95 -20.45
N ALA A 130 -11.03 1.31 -21.74
CA ALA A 130 -9.89 2.08 -22.24
C ALA A 130 -9.92 3.53 -21.76
N THR A 131 -11.12 4.13 -21.67
CA THR A 131 -11.31 5.49 -21.19
C THR A 131 -10.93 5.63 -19.72
N LEU A 132 -11.29 4.65 -18.87
CA LEU A 132 -10.95 4.67 -17.44
C LEU A 132 -9.44 4.60 -17.19
N VAL A 133 -8.71 3.76 -17.92
CA VAL A 133 -7.25 3.67 -17.80
C VAL A 133 -6.59 4.96 -18.29
N LEU A 134 -7.04 5.54 -19.40
CA LEU A 134 -6.53 6.81 -19.92
C LEU A 134 -6.89 8.00 -19.01
N GLN A 135 -8.07 8.00 -18.38
CA GLN A 135 -8.53 9.04 -17.46
C GLN A 135 -7.77 8.99 -16.12
N LYS A 136 -7.41 7.79 -15.64
CA LYS A 136 -6.47 7.61 -14.52
C LYS A 136 -5.06 8.07 -14.91
N ASN A 137 -4.60 7.76 -16.11
CA ASN A 137 -3.27 8.17 -16.60
C ASN A 137 -3.17 9.70 -16.77
N LYS A 138 -4.25 10.36 -17.20
CA LYS A 138 -4.34 11.83 -17.30
C LYS A 138 -4.26 12.50 -15.92
N ARG A 139 -4.80 11.85 -14.87
CA ARG A 139 -4.74 12.30 -13.47
C ARG A 139 -3.34 12.21 -12.86
N ILE A 140 -2.48 11.33 -13.38
CA ILE A 140 -1.06 11.20 -12.98
C ILE A 140 -0.17 12.29 -13.63
N GLN A 141 -0.59 12.92 -14.73
CA GLN A 141 0.19 13.95 -15.43
C GLN A 141 0.06 15.36 -14.85
N THR A 142 -1.02 15.62 -14.11
CA THR A 142 -1.20 16.86 -13.34
C THR A 142 -0.65 16.60 -11.95
N SER A 143 0.47 17.23 -11.63
CA SER A 143 1.03 17.27 -10.28
C SER A 143 0.00 17.86 -9.31
N GLU A 144 -0.80 17.02 -8.66
CA GLU A 144 -1.47 17.38 -7.43
C GLU A 144 -0.59 16.88 -6.29
N SER A 145 -0.21 17.83 -5.44
CA SER A 145 0.61 17.64 -4.24
C SER A 145 0.17 16.43 -3.43
N HIS A 146 1.16 15.78 -2.82
CA HIS A 146 1.12 14.56 -2.01
C HIS A 146 0.02 14.49 -0.92
N THR A 147 -0.76 15.56 -0.70
CA THR A 147 -1.79 15.69 0.34
C THR A 147 -3.22 15.37 -0.11
N ASP A 148 -3.48 15.23 -1.42
CA ASP A 148 -4.85 14.97 -1.94
C ASP A 148 -5.08 13.51 -2.37
N LEU A 149 -4.01 12.71 -2.47
CA LEU A 149 -4.11 11.29 -2.82
C LEU A 149 -4.77 10.46 -1.70
N ASP A 150 -4.50 10.77 -0.43
CA ASP A 150 -5.11 10.07 0.72
C ASP A 150 -6.63 10.29 0.79
N LYS A 151 -7.10 11.50 0.43
CA LYS A 151 -8.54 11.81 0.38
C LYS A 151 -9.24 11.17 -0.81
N ALA A 152 -8.56 11.07 -1.96
CA ALA A 152 -9.08 10.41 -3.14
C ALA A 152 -9.14 8.88 -2.99
N TRP A 153 -8.18 8.27 -2.27
CA TRP A 153 -8.20 6.84 -1.98
C TRP A 153 -9.32 6.47 -1.00
N ALA A 154 -9.55 7.31 0.03
CA ALA A 154 -10.65 7.15 0.99
C ALA A 154 -12.04 7.33 0.38
N SER A 155 -12.20 8.16 -0.66
CA SER A 155 -13.50 8.43 -1.29
C SER A 155 -13.85 7.49 -2.46
N GLN A 156 -12.93 6.61 -2.89
CA GLN A 156 -13.09 5.84 -4.12
C GLN A 156 -12.74 4.35 -4.00
N ALA A 157 -12.41 3.87 -2.78
CA ALA A 157 -12.44 2.45 -2.50
C ALA A 157 -13.90 1.97 -2.52
N PRO A 158 -14.29 1.08 -3.44
CA PRO A 158 -15.53 0.35 -3.26
C PRO A 158 -15.33 -0.50 -2.01
N CYS A 159 -16.12 -0.27 -0.95
CA CYS A 159 -16.26 -1.27 0.10
C CYS A 159 -16.51 -2.62 -0.61
N PRO A 160 -15.67 -3.65 -0.40
CA PRO A 160 -15.97 -4.97 -0.92
C PRO A 160 -17.34 -5.38 -0.38
N LEU A 161 -18.31 -5.56 -1.26
CA LEU A 161 -19.68 -6.06 -0.99
C LEU A 161 -19.71 -7.49 -0.37
N TRP A 162 -18.58 -7.96 0.13
CA TRP A 162 -18.33 -9.30 0.64
C TRP A 162 -18.22 -9.27 2.17
N LEU A 163 -18.22 -8.08 2.78
CA LEU A 163 -18.21 -7.82 4.23
C LEU A 163 -19.61 -7.40 4.73
N ARG A 164 -20.65 -7.91 4.07
CA ARG A 164 -22.04 -7.80 4.52
C ARG A 164 -22.74 -9.15 4.29
N ASN A 165 -22.30 -10.14 5.06
CA ASN A 165 -23.10 -11.22 5.63
C ASN A 165 -22.28 -11.93 6.70
#